data_AF-Z9JHW5-F1
#
_entry.id   AF-Z9JHW5-F1
#
_cell.length_a   1.000
_cell.length_b   1.000
_cell.length_c   1.000
_cell.angle_alpha   90.00
_cell.angle_beta   90.00
_cell.angle_gamma   90.00
#
_symmetry.space_group_name_H-M   'P 1'
#
loop_
_entity.id
_entity.type
_entity.pdbx_description
1 polymer ?
#
loop_
_entity_poly.entity_id
_entity_poly.type
_entity_poly.pdbx_seq_one_letter_code
_entity_poly.pdbx_strand_id
1 'polypeptide(L)'
;MDAGLHMENSRCLVADDGFKMGYQWMQQERCPQCREKERFANQVRSCLSCGGRSNTCNPEGYDKDLYLVLLEHWSGCCQVTVQAALHVTVEAYLQYDGGFDFKCLRRVFGQNYYRDVQNKIGIAAMRCPMAYGNWSERVFDRPERFGKMKPRFPPGKSQVADWNQWPDSSADTGWLWLTEGIFDSIPPELHRLGLPTLLSSNNALLVDVCHKTKRDRMAFVWMLDGDVSSCKYTCTWVVCVRSDGWEYFAAQGRGKISRKAMRHDPLDQADRAEYLYQGMLLIAEFISAKMPLMYKKRKRREVHCGFDKRAFWCHWNETRVYPVRPRGTKDSGHESCDLLCCVTIVIGQNTPISASDAILQRIVHLHFDRSGHTVVTKALAEQIEWMLIEQMFDFILATTKRDAQVLDTQANKHSQYENQLLVFPELERVRLAERLGQVMVSVDALQPLLNLGDAQSQIVHEVVIEWAKQRQQSINADDLHIQLFWQQCRFLDGKCLVTAS
;
A
#
# COMPACT_ATOMS: atom_id res chain seq x y z
N MET A 1 2.09 40.74 -1.28
CA MET A 1 1.48 40.78 -2.62
C MET A 1 1.97 42.04 -3.30
N ASP A 2 2.37 41.94 -4.57
CA ASP A 2 2.83 43.11 -5.32
C ASP A 2 1.62 43.93 -5.77
N ALA A 3 1.58 45.22 -5.42
CA ALA A 3 0.40 46.07 -5.56
C ALA A 3 0.01 46.32 -7.03
N GLY A 4 0.95 46.13 -7.97
CA GLY A 4 0.74 46.33 -9.40
C GLY A 4 -0.23 45.33 -10.02
N LEU A 5 -0.08 44.04 -9.71
CA LEU A 5 -0.88 42.96 -10.35
C LEU A 5 -2.38 43.04 -9.96
N HIS A 6 -2.68 43.40 -8.71
CA HIS A 6 -4.05 43.60 -8.24
C HIS A 6 -4.74 44.79 -8.91
N MET A 7 -3.96 45.84 -9.21
CA MET A 7 -4.47 47.05 -9.85
C MET A 7 -4.83 46.80 -11.32
N GLU A 8 -4.04 46.00 -12.04
CA GLU A 8 -4.32 45.60 -13.42
C GLU A 8 -5.50 44.63 -13.52
N ASN A 9 -5.57 43.61 -12.66
CA ASN A 9 -6.71 42.69 -12.62
C ASN A 9 -8.03 43.43 -12.32
N SER A 10 -8.00 44.41 -11.41
CA SER A 10 -9.19 45.22 -11.09
C SER A 10 -9.62 46.11 -12.26
N ARG A 11 -8.66 46.64 -13.05
CA ARG A 11 -8.97 47.46 -14.25
C ARG A 11 -9.65 46.65 -15.35
N CYS A 12 -9.21 45.43 -15.61
CA CYS A 12 -9.80 44.57 -16.64
C CYS A 12 -11.22 44.12 -16.28
N LEU A 13 -11.51 43.84 -15.00
CA LEU A 13 -12.86 43.48 -14.55
C LEU A 13 -13.89 44.62 -14.74
N VAL A 14 -13.43 45.86 -14.67
CA VAL A 14 -14.26 47.03 -14.97
C VAL A 14 -14.45 47.21 -16.48
N ALA A 15 -13.39 46.97 -17.27
CA ALA A 15 -13.39 47.21 -18.71
C ALA A 15 -14.15 46.13 -19.50
N ASP A 16 -13.95 44.85 -19.18
CA ASP A 16 -14.43 43.72 -19.99
C ASP A 16 -15.75 43.12 -19.45
N ASP A 17 -15.93 43.11 -18.12
CA ASP A 17 -17.08 42.48 -17.46
C ASP A 17 -18.08 43.47 -16.85
N GLY A 18 -17.83 44.78 -16.95
CA GLY A 18 -18.78 45.82 -16.50
C GLY A 18 -19.00 45.87 -14.99
N PHE A 19 -18.02 45.45 -14.18
CA PHE A 19 -18.05 45.64 -12.73
C PHE A 19 -17.92 47.13 -12.37
N LYS A 20 -18.68 47.58 -11.37
CA LYS A 20 -18.53 48.92 -10.79
C LYS A 20 -17.55 48.89 -9.62
N MET A 21 -16.62 49.84 -9.61
CA MET A 21 -15.57 49.95 -8.59
C MET A 21 -16.15 50.24 -7.19
N GLY A 22 -15.70 49.47 -6.20
CA GLY A 22 -15.92 49.69 -4.78
C GLY A 22 -14.61 49.50 -4.00
N TYR A 23 -14.59 49.82 -2.70
CA TYR A 23 -13.34 49.86 -1.92
C TYR A 23 -12.70 48.48 -1.70
N GLN A 24 -13.50 47.46 -1.37
CA GLN A 24 -13.05 46.06 -1.20
C GLN A 24 -13.83 45.06 -2.06
N TRP A 25 -15.06 45.40 -2.41
CA TRP A 25 -15.97 44.57 -3.18
C TRP A 25 -16.45 45.35 -4.41
N MET A 26 -16.32 44.75 -5.58
CA MET A 26 -16.86 45.24 -6.85
C MET A 26 -18.19 44.55 -7.14
N GLN A 27 -19.13 45.25 -7.78
CA GLN A 27 -20.47 44.73 -8.04
C GLN A 27 -20.76 44.71 -9.55
N GLN A 28 -21.36 43.62 -10.03
CA GLN A 28 -21.84 43.46 -11.40
C GLN A 28 -23.36 43.28 -11.40
N GLU A 29 -24.05 43.89 -12.37
CA GLU A 29 -25.51 43.96 -12.39
C GLU A 29 -26.21 42.64 -12.75
N ARG A 30 -25.54 41.64 -13.36
CA ARG A 30 -26.11 40.32 -13.68
C ARG A 30 -25.05 39.21 -13.71
N CYS A 31 -25.35 38.07 -13.10
CA CYS A 31 -24.52 36.86 -13.24
C CYS A 31 -24.76 36.15 -14.60
N PRO A 32 -23.72 35.75 -15.35
CA PRO A 32 -23.90 35.06 -16.63
C PRO A 32 -24.53 33.66 -16.50
N GLN A 33 -24.43 33.02 -15.32
CA GLN A 33 -24.93 31.66 -15.08
C GLN A 33 -26.38 31.63 -14.56
N CYS A 34 -26.73 32.44 -13.56
CA CYS A 34 -28.10 32.50 -13.02
C CYS A 34 -28.92 33.71 -13.48
N ARG A 35 -28.30 34.70 -14.13
CA ARG A 35 -28.94 35.96 -14.62
C ARG A 35 -29.52 36.88 -13.53
N GLU A 36 -29.34 36.54 -12.26
CA GLU A 36 -29.77 37.34 -11.12
C GLU A 36 -28.86 38.54 -10.84
N LYS A 37 -29.43 39.59 -10.23
CA LYS A 37 -28.83 40.92 -10.09
C LYS A 37 -27.93 41.13 -8.87
N GLU A 38 -27.14 40.13 -8.49
CA GLU A 38 -26.33 40.19 -7.26
C GLU A 38 -25.03 39.38 -7.43
N ARG A 39 -24.03 39.91 -8.16
CA ARG A 39 -22.68 39.31 -8.24
C ARG A 39 -21.63 40.28 -7.69
N PHE A 40 -20.80 39.79 -6.78
CA PHE A 40 -19.79 40.55 -6.04
C PHE A 40 -18.40 39.94 -6.27
N ALA A 41 -17.35 40.77 -6.42
CA ALA A 41 -15.95 40.35 -6.54
C ALA A 41 -15.09 41.02 -5.46
N ASN A 42 -14.27 40.26 -4.72
CA ASN A 42 -13.36 40.81 -3.71
C ASN A 42 -12.00 41.15 -4.32
N GLN A 43 -11.59 42.42 -4.23
CA GLN A 43 -10.33 42.90 -4.83
C GLN A 43 -9.07 42.35 -4.14
N VAL A 44 -9.17 42.05 -2.84
CA VAL A 44 -8.03 41.63 -2.00
C VAL A 44 -7.91 40.11 -1.96
N ARG A 45 -9.05 39.42 -1.84
CA ARG A 45 -9.12 37.96 -1.74
C ARG A 45 -9.26 37.26 -3.08
N SER A 46 -9.45 37.98 -4.18
CA SER A 46 -9.54 37.39 -5.53
C SER A 46 -10.64 36.33 -5.66
N CYS A 47 -11.81 36.57 -5.06
CA CYS A 47 -12.95 35.65 -5.08
C CYS A 47 -14.24 36.34 -5.58
N LEU A 48 -15.13 35.55 -6.18
CA LEU A 48 -16.46 35.97 -6.62
C LEU A 48 -17.53 35.33 -5.73
N SER A 49 -18.60 36.06 -5.44
CA SER A 49 -19.77 35.56 -4.74
C SER A 49 -21.04 36.02 -5.45
N CYS A 50 -22.00 35.11 -5.61
CA CYS A 50 -23.36 35.45 -6.02
C CYS A 50 -24.25 35.52 -4.77
N GLY A 51 -25.00 36.61 -4.64
CA GLY A 51 -25.84 36.94 -3.48
C GLY A 51 -26.76 35.78 -3.05
N GLY A 52 -26.89 35.61 -1.73
CA GLY A 52 -27.35 34.40 -1.04
C GLY A 52 -28.83 34.05 -1.14
N ARG A 53 -29.44 34.04 -2.34
CA ARG A 53 -30.84 33.60 -2.53
C ARG A 53 -31.05 32.36 -3.38
N SER A 54 -30.00 31.69 -3.85
CA SER A 54 -30.16 30.37 -4.47
C SER A 54 -28.94 29.49 -4.22
N ASN A 55 -29.14 28.34 -3.58
CA ASN A 55 -28.13 27.28 -3.37
C ASN A 55 -27.59 26.65 -4.68
N THR A 56 -27.96 27.19 -5.84
CA THR A 56 -27.63 26.67 -7.17
C THR A 56 -26.44 27.37 -7.84
N CYS A 57 -26.00 28.53 -7.34
CA CYS A 57 -24.80 29.21 -7.84
C CYS A 57 -23.77 29.38 -6.72
N ASN A 58 -22.54 28.96 -7.05
CA ASN A 58 -21.40 28.75 -6.16
C ASN A 58 -21.30 29.78 -5.01
N PRO A 59 -21.70 29.46 -3.76
CA PRO A 59 -21.91 30.45 -2.70
C PRO A 59 -20.64 31.22 -2.28
N GLU A 60 -19.47 30.56 -2.38
CA GLU A 60 -18.14 31.15 -2.17
C GLU A 60 -17.13 30.48 -3.12
N GLY A 61 -17.42 30.57 -4.42
CA GLY A 61 -16.58 29.99 -5.47
C GLY A 61 -15.45 30.89 -5.92
N TYR A 62 -14.20 30.44 -5.78
CA TYR A 62 -13.10 30.95 -6.61
C TYR A 62 -13.37 30.51 -8.05
N ASP A 63 -13.96 31.40 -8.83
CA ASP A 63 -14.31 31.14 -10.22
C ASP A 63 -13.04 31.22 -11.09
N LYS A 64 -12.45 30.05 -11.35
CA LYS A 64 -11.31 29.92 -12.27
C LYS A 64 -11.61 30.50 -13.65
N ASP A 65 -12.87 30.50 -14.06
CA ASP A 65 -13.29 30.92 -15.38
C ASP A 65 -13.14 32.44 -15.60
N LEU A 66 -13.15 33.24 -14.52
CA LEU A 66 -12.89 34.68 -14.61
C LEU A 66 -11.39 35.03 -14.59
N TYR A 67 -10.59 34.25 -13.86
CA TYR A 67 -9.12 34.41 -13.82
C TYR A 67 -8.44 33.89 -15.09
N LEU A 68 -9.10 32.96 -15.81
CA LEU A 68 -8.62 32.43 -17.07
C LEU A 68 -8.47 33.52 -18.14
N VAL A 69 -9.35 34.52 -18.20
CA VAL A 69 -9.25 35.60 -19.20
C VAL A 69 -8.05 36.54 -18.93
N LEU A 70 -7.67 36.73 -17.66
CA LEU A 70 -6.61 37.66 -17.25
C LEU A 70 -5.20 37.04 -17.18
N LEU A 71 -5.09 35.74 -16.89
CA LEU A 71 -3.81 35.02 -16.77
C LEU A 71 -3.54 34.06 -17.93
N GLU A 72 -4.31 34.18 -19.00
CA GLU A 72 -4.28 33.25 -20.11
C GLU A 72 -2.91 33.17 -20.81
N HIS A 73 -2.00 34.14 -20.60
CA HIS A 73 -0.69 34.22 -21.26
C HIS A 73 0.46 34.62 -20.32
N TRP A 74 1.00 33.65 -19.55
CA TRP A 74 2.08 33.88 -18.58
C TRP A 74 3.32 34.52 -19.21
N SER A 75 3.72 34.04 -20.40
CA SER A 75 4.91 34.52 -21.11
C SER A 75 4.77 35.99 -21.51
N GLY A 76 3.57 36.45 -21.87
CA GLY A 76 3.33 37.86 -22.21
C GLY A 76 3.23 38.75 -20.98
N CYS A 77 2.50 38.32 -19.95
CA CYS A 77 2.37 39.10 -18.71
C CYS A 77 3.74 39.33 -18.04
N CYS A 78 4.63 38.33 -18.06
CA CYS A 78 5.96 38.42 -17.46
C CYS A 78 6.96 39.25 -18.30
N GLN A 79 6.74 39.39 -19.61
CA GLN A 79 7.58 40.25 -20.47
C GLN A 79 7.42 41.73 -20.13
N VAL A 80 6.26 42.12 -19.59
CA VAL A 80 5.96 43.51 -19.21
C VAL A 80 6.65 43.90 -17.89
N THR A 81 6.97 42.94 -17.03
CA THR A 81 7.35 43.23 -15.64
C THR A 81 8.86 43.21 -15.35
N VAL A 82 9.68 42.35 -15.96
CA VAL A 82 11.14 42.31 -15.63
C VAL A 82 12.00 41.76 -16.78
N GLN A 83 12.90 42.59 -17.32
CA GLN A 83 13.81 42.24 -18.43
C GLN A 83 15.05 41.42 -18.01
N ALA A 84 15.16 41.00 -16.73
CA ALA A 84 16.43 40.55 -16.13
C ALA A 84 16.40 39.29 -15.23
N ALA A 85 15.26 38.63 -14.99
CA ALA A 85 15.20 37.50 -14.06
C ALA A 85 15.06 36.13 -14.77
N LEU A 86 15.94 35.18 -14.43
CA LEU A 86 16.16 33.90 -15.12
C LEU A 86 15.01 32.87 -14.97
N HIS A 87 13.93 33.17 -14.23
CA HIS A 87 12.85 32.21 -13.94
C HIS A 87 11.44 32.83 -13.83
N VAL A 88 11.23 34.09 -14.23
CA VAL A 88 10.00 34.87 -13.90
C VAL A 88 8.71 34.15 -14.30
N THR A 89 8.68 33.54 -15.48
CA THR A 89 7.47 32.91 -16.02
C THR A 89 7.16 31.59 -15.31
N VAL A 90 8.19 30.82 -14.98
CA VAL A 90 8.05 29.57 -14.19
C VAL A 90 7.68 29.88 -12.75
N GLU A 91 8.30 30.90 -12.15
CA GLU A 91 8.01 31.38 -10.79
C GLU A 91 6.55 31.81 -10.68
N ALA A 92 6.08 32.67 -11.60
CA ALA A 92 4.69 33.09 -11.65
C ALA A 92 3.73 31.90 -11.82
N TYR A 93 4.01 31.00 -12.76
CA TYR A 93 3.18 29.81 -12.96
C TYR A 93 3.07 28.94 -11.68
N LEU A 94 4.22 28.61 -11.07
CA LEU A 94 4.26 27.77 -9.87
C LEU A 94 3.60 28.43 -8.66
N GLN A 95 3.76 29.74 -8.51
CA GLN A 95 3.20 30.49 -7.40
C GLN A 95 1.68 30.68 -7.55
N TYR A 96 1.20 31.02 -8.75
CA TYR A 96 -0.18 31.46 -8.94
C TYR A 96 -1.12 30.36 -9.47
N ASP A 97 -0.71 29.51 -10.42
CA ASP A 97 -1.53 28.36 -10.86
C ASP A 97 -1.20 27.08 -10.07
N GLY A 98 0.07 26.92 -9.72
CA GLY A 98 0.59 25.80 -8.93
C GLY A 98 0.28 25.90 -7.43
N GLY A 99 0.24 27.11 -6.87
CA GLY A 99 0.01 27.34 -5.43
C GLY A 99 1.22 27.04 -4.54
N PHE A 100 2.45 27.06 -5.08
CA PHE A 100 3.66 26.70 -4.34
C PHE A 100 4.51 27.92 -3.95
N ASP A 101 5.19 27.87 -2.80
CA ASP A 101 6.22 28.86 -2.46
C ASP A 101 7.49 28.61 -3.29
N PHE A 102 7.75 29.50 -4.26
CA PHE A 102 8.84 29.34 -5.21
C PHE A 102 10.24 29.49 -4.60
N LYS A 103 10.37 30.07 -3.38
CA LYS A 103 11.69 30.27 -2.74
C LYS A 103 12.50 28.97 -2.62
N CYS A 104 11.83 27.86 -2.33
CA CYS A 104 12.45 26.53 -2.22
C CYS A 104 12.60 25.81 -3.57
N LEU A 105 11.92 26.29 -4.62
CA LEU A 105 11.80 25.62 -5.92
C LEU A 105 12.79 26.14 -6.97
N ARG A 106 13.39 27.31 -6.73
CA ARG A 106 14.31 27.99 -7.66
C ARG A 106 15.56 27.17 -8.02
N ARG A 107 15.98 26.24 -7.14
CA ARG A 107 17.12 25.33 -7.39
C ARG A 107 16.72 24.05 -8.16
N VAL A 108 15.43 23.81 -8.32
CA VAL A 108 14.88 22.54 -8.87
C VAL A 108 14.26 22.74 -10.25
N PHE A 109 13.68 23.92 -10.51
CA PHE A 109 13.06 24.22 -11.80
C PHE A 109 13.79 25.33 -12.55
N GLY A 110 14.23 25.01 -13.77
CA GLY A 110 14.77 25.94 -14.73
C GLY A 110 13.71 26.44 -15.71
N GLN A 111 13.76 27.72 -16.07
CA GLN A 111 13.01 28.22 -17.22
C GLN A 111 13.80 27.97 -18.51
N ASN A 112 13.11 27.44 -19.51
CA ASN A 112 13.61 27.21 -20.86
C ASN A 112 12.58 27.71 -21.88
N TYR A 113 12.94 27.63 -23.16
CA TYR A 113 12.06 27.98 -24.26
C TYR A 113 11.80 26.76 -25.13
N TYR A 114 10.52 26.41 -25.27
CA TYR A 114 10.09 25.39 -26.21
C TYR A 114 9.77 26.02 -27.57
N ARG A 115 10.23 25.37 -28.64
CA ARG A 115 9.94 25.75 -30.02
C ARG A 115 9.36 24.55 -30.77
N ASP A 116 8.15 24.72 -31.27
CA ASP A 116 7.53 23.81 -32.22
C ASP A 116 7.89 24.24 -33.65
N VAL A 117 8.67 23.40 -34.32
CA VAL A 117 9.16 23.67 -35.68
C VAL A 117 8.03 23.56 -36.72
N GLN A 118 7.05 22.67 -36.50
CA GLN A 118 5.97 22.42 -37.45
C GLN A 118 4.99 23.59 -37.46
N ASN A 119 4.56 24.01 -36.28
CA ASN A 119 3.57 25.08 -36.11
C ASN A 119 4.21 26.48 -36.05
N LYS A 120 5.55 26.57 -36.08
CA LYS A 120 6.33 27.82 -36.00
C LYS A 120 5.97 28.69 -34.79
N ILE A 121 5.61 28.05 -33.68
CA ILE A 121 5.24 28.70 -32.42
C ILE A 121 6.23 28.29 -31.33
N GLY A 122 6.46 29.16 -30.36
CA GLY A 122 7.30 28.85 -29.21
C GLY A 122 6.82 29.56 -27.95
N ILE A 123 7.19 29.01 -26.80
CA ILE A 123 6.66 29.42 -25.50
C ILE A 123 7.60 29.05 -24.36
N ALA A 124 7.45 29.70 -23.20
CA ALA A 124 8.18 29.33 -22.01
C ALA A 124 7.86 27.86 -21.61
N ALA A 125 8.90 27.14 -21.21
CA ALA A 125 8.82 25.77 -20.74
C ALA A 125 9.60 25.62 -19.44
N MET A 126 9.11 24.74 -18.57
CA MET A 126 9.74 24.44 -17.30
C MET A 126 10.54 23.15 -17.45
N ARG A 127 11.82 23.18 -17.06
CA ARG A 127 12.72 22.03 -17.08
C ARG A 127 13.12 21.64 -15.66
N CYS A 128 13.08 20.35 -15.38
CA CYS A 128 13.49 19.76 -14.11
C CYS A 128 14.64 18.77 -14.37
N PRO A 129 15.78 18.87 -13.66
CA PRO A 129 16.87 17.93 -13.80
C PRO A 129 16.49 16.55 -13.24
N MET A 130 17.13 15.51 -13.76
CA MET A 130 16.94 14.11 -13.39
C MET A 130 18.24 13.52 -12.83
N ALA A 131 18.15 12.43 -12.07
CA ALA A 131 19.26 11.83 -11.34
C ALA A 131 20.42 11.36 -12.24
N TYR A 132 20.13 10.96 -13.49
CA TYR A 132 21.13 10.51 -14.46
C TYR A 132 21.64 11.62 -15.40
N GLY A 133 21.46 12.89 -15.05
CA GLY A 133 21.88 14.03 -15.89
C GLY A 133 20.96 14.30 -17.08
N ASN A 134 19.82 13.61 -17.15
CA ASN A 134 18.75 13.94 -18.09
C ASN A 134 17.89 15.10 -17.55
N TRP A 135 16.88 15.50 -18.31
CA TRP A 135 15.90 16.48 -17.88
C TRP A 135 14.50 16.09 -18.33
N SER A 136 13.51 16.51 -17.55
CA SER A 136 12.09 16.50 -17.94
C SER A 136 11.64 17.93 -18.22
N GLU A 137 11.05 18.17 -19.38
CA GLU A 137 10.52 19.48 -19.77
C GLU A 137 9.00 19.45 -19.92
N ARG A 138 8.31 20.44 -19.35
CA ARG A 138 6.87 20.65 -19.51
C ARG A 138 6.58 22.05 -20.06
N VAL A 139 5.74 22.09 -21.07
CA VAL A 139 5.06 23.31 -21.50
C VAL A 139 3.87 23.54 -20.57
N PHE A 140 3.79 24.72 -19.97
CA PHE A 140 2.78 25.05 -18.96
C PHE A 140 1.91 26.25 -19.33
N ASP A 141 2.42 27.14 -20.18
CA ASP A 141 1.71 28.31 -20.68
C ASP A 141 1.02 27.94 -22.01
N ARG A 142 -0.30 28.15 -22.07
CA ARG A 142 -1.19 27.76 -23.19
C ARG A 142 -0.87 26.41 -23.85
N PRO A 143 -0.79 25.30 -23.07
CA PRO A 143 -0.37 24.00 -23.59
C PRO A 143 -1.31 23.44 -24.68
N GLU A 144 -2.59 23.84 -24.67
CA GLU A 144 -3.60 23.43 -25.66
C GLU A 144 -3.23 23.79 -27.10
N ARG A 145 -2.41 24.83 -27.31
CA ARG A 145 -1.89 25.23 -28.64
C ARG A 145 -1.01 24.18 -29.29
N PHE A 146 -0.48 23.25 -28.49
CA PHE A 146 0.41 22.18 -28.91
C PHE A 146 -0.24 20.80 -28.80
N GLY A 147 -1.56 20.74 -28.56
CA GLY A 147 -2.31 19.51 -28.35
C GLY A 147 -2.02 18.83 -27.00
N LYS A 148 -2.31 17.53 -26.90
CA LYS A 148 -2.05 16.74 -25.68
C LYS A 148 -0.55 16.46 -25.54
N MET A 149 0.19 17.40 -24.97
CA MET A 149 1.62 17.23 -24.68
C MET A 149 1.87 16.52 -23.34
N LYS A 150 2.62 15.43 -23.39
CA LYS A 150 3.26 14.79 -22.22
C LYS A 150 4.60 15.49 -21.90
N PRO A 151 5.20 15.23 -20.72
CA PRO A 151 6.59 15.61 -20.46
C PRO A 151 7.50 15.20 -21.61
N ARG A 152 8.44 16.08 -21.96
CA ARG A 152 9.47 15.79 -22.96
C ARG A 152 10.81 15.51 -22.29
N PHE A 153 11.60 14.69 -22.96
CA PHE A 153 12.93 14.27 -22.54
C PHE A 153 13.94 14.62 -23.64
N PRO A 154 15.25 14.60 -23.35
CA PRO A 154 16.28 14.70 -24.38
C PRO A 154 16.04 13.69 -25.51
N PRO A 155 16.47 14.00 -26.76
CA PRO A 155 16.37 13.06 -27.86
C PRO A 155 16.99 11.69 -27.52
N GLY A 156 16.23 10.61 -27.74
CA GLY A 156 16.67 9.25 -27.42
C GLY A 156 16.63 8.87 -25.93
N LYS A 157 16.16 9.77 -25.05
CA LYS A 157 15.96 9.51 -23.62
C LYS A 157 14.47 9.45 -23.29
N SER A 158 14.13 8.81 -22.19
CA SER A 158 12.77 8.71 -21.68
C SER A 158 12.76 8.71 -20.16
N GLN A 159 11.58 8.75 -19.55
CA GLN A 159 11.42 8.59 -18.10
C GLN A 159 11.83 7.20 -17.57
N VAL A 160 11.93 6.18 -18.43
CA VAL A 160 12.15 4.79 -18.00
C VAL A 160 13.47 4.67 -17.24
N ALA A 161 13.41 4.12 -16.03
CA ALA A 161 14.53 3.94 -15.11
C ALA A 161 15.25 5.24 -14.69
N ASP A 162 14.60 6.40 -14.85
CA ASP A 162 15.10 7.69 -14.39
C ASP A 162 14.12 8.34 -13.40
N TRP A 163 14.64 9.13 -12.47
CA TRP A 163 13.89 9.77 -11.39
C TRP A 163 14.48 11.14 -11.06
N ASN A 164 13.73 11.96 -10.33
CA ASN A 164 14.23 13.24 -9.83
C ASN A 164 14.48 13.15 -8.32
N GLN A 165 15.61 13.70 -7.86
CA GLN A 165 15.96 13.85 -6.45
C GLN A 165 16.01 15.34 -6.07
N TRP A 166 15.40 15.68 -4.94
CA TRP A 166 15.47 17.04 -4.40
C TRP A 166 16.90 17.35 -3.92
N PRO A 167 17.50 18.51 -4.27
CA PRO A 167 18.86 18.88 -3.86
C PRO A 167 19.10 18.84 -2.35
N ASP A 168 18.05 19.14 -1.57
CA ASP A 168 18.10 19.21 -0.10
C ASP A 168 17.50 17.94 0.56
N SER A 169 17.39 16.82 -0.17
CA SER A 169 16.86 15.56 0.37
C SER A 169 17.72 15.06 1.54
N SER A 170 17.17 15.02 2.75
CA SER A 170 17.85 14.39 3.89
C SER A 170 17.85 12.87 3.71
N ALA A 171 19.05 12.28 3.72
CA ALA A 171 19.27 10.87 3.40
C ALA A 171 18.92 9.89 4.53
N ASP A 172 18.41 10.37 5.67
CA ASP A 172 18.59 9.67 6.95
C ASP A 172 17.28 9.31 7.67
N THR A 173 16.15 9.32 6.97
CA THR A 173 14.84 9.13 7.61
C THR A 173 14.44 7.66 7.81
N GLY A 174 15.15 6.69 7.20
CA GLY A 174 14.74 5.27 7.21
C GLY A 174 13.52 4.95 6.32
N TRP A 175 12.91 5.95 5.69
CA TRP A 175 11.76 5.81 4.80
C TRP A 175 12.04 6.46 3.45
N LEU A 176 11.54 5.87 2.37
CA LEU A 176 11.61 6.42 1.02
C LEU A 176 10.20 6.53 0.43
N TRP A 177 9.66 7.75 0.34
CA TRP A 177 8.36 7.94 -0.29
C TRP A 177 8.51 8.24 -1.78
N LEU A 178 7.74 7.52 -2.59
CA LEU A 178 7.77 7.58 -4.05
C LEU A 178 6.47 8.19 -4.56
N THR A 179 6.55 9.30 -5.28
CA THR A 179 5.39 9.95 -5.89
C THR A 179 5.31 9.71 -7.39
N GLU A 180 4.11 9.79 -7.97
CA GLU A 180 3.93 9.60 -9.40
C GLU A 180 4.51 10.78 -10.22
N GLY A 181 4.08 12.01 -9.94
CA GLY A 181 4.53 13.20 -10.65
C GLY A 181 5.50 14.05 -9.86
N ILE A 182 6.24 14.93 -10.57
CA ILE A 182 7.14 15.90 -9.95
C ILE A 182 6.37 16.84 -9.01
N PHE A 183 5.20 17.33 -9.44
CA PHE A 183 4.38 18.24 -8.63
C PHE A 183 3.86 17.58 -7.34
N ASP A 184 3.69 16.26 -7.33
CA ASP A 184 3.26 15.52 -6.13
C ASP A 184 4.32 15.50 -5.04
N SER A 185 5.60 15.71 -5.40
CA SER A 185 6.71 15.75 -4.45
C SER A 185 7.03 17.14 -3.89
N ILE A 186 6.39 18.20 -4.42
CA ILE A 186 6.67 19.61 -4.06
C ILE A 186 6.22 20.02 -2.65
N PRO A 187 5.11 19.52 -2.07
CA PRO A 187 4.62 20.04 -0.78
C PRO A 187 5.69 20.15 0.30
N PRO A 188 5.71 21.24 1.11
CA PRO A 188 6.78 21.52 2.06
C PRO A 188 7.06 20.39 3.07
N GLU A 189 6.04 19.63 3.48
CA GLU A 189 6.17 18.49 4.38
C GLU A 189 6.86 17.28 3.71
N LEU A 190 6.71 17.15 2.40
CA LEU A 190 7.27 16.06 1.59
C LEU A 190 8.67 16.42 1.08
N HIS A 191 8.94 17.70 0.80
CA HIS A 191 10.26 18.18 0.38
C HIS A 191 11.36 17.84 1.40
N ARG A 192 11.07 17.95 2.71
CA ARG A 192 12.03 17.60 3.79
C ARG A 192 12.33 16.10 3.88
N LEU A 193 11.48 15.26 3.31
CA LEU A 193 11.63 13.80 3.25
C LEU A 193 12.41 13.33 2.01
N GLY A 194 12.75 14.23 1.08
CA GLY A 194 13.65 13.90 -0.02
C GLY A 194 13.09 12.97 -1.08
N LEU A 195 11.82 13.16 -1.46
CA LEU A 195 11.06 12.16 -2.23
C LEU A 195 11.53 12.01 -3.69
N PRO A 196 11.88 10.78 -4.13
CA PRO A 196 11.99 10.47 -5.55
C PRO A 196 10.65 10.59 -6.26
N THR A 197 10.65 11.18 -7.46
CA THR A 197 9.47 11.15 -8.34
C THR A 197 9.67 10.10 -9.43
N LEU A 198 8.70 9.22 -9.61
CA LEU A 198 8.74 8.16 -10.62
C LEU A 198 8.43 8.67 -12.04
N LEU A 199 7.89 9.89 -12.17
CA LEU A 199 7.34 10.49 -13.41
C LEU A 199 6.15 9.78 -14.06
N SER A 200 5.95 8.51 -13.72
CA SER A 200 4.82 7.69 -14.13
C SER A 200 4.65 6.53 -13.16
N SER A 201 3.41 6.11 -12.95
CA SER A 201 3.09 4.98 -12.09
C SER A 201 3.74 3.66 -12.50
N ASN A 202 4.09 3.47 -13.77
CA ASN A 202 4.68 2.24 -14.28
C ASN A 202 6.22 2.25 -14.38
N ASN A 203 6.89 3.26 -13.81
CA ASN A 203 8.33 3.36 -13.92
C ASN A 203 9.03 2.39 -12.95
N ALA A 204 9.69 1.38 -13.51
CA ALA A 204 10.36 0.30 -12.79
C ALA A 204 11.70 0.76 -12.19
N LEU A 205 11.64 1.57 -11.14
CA LEU A 205 12.81 2.17 -10.48
C LEU A 205 13.37 1.33 -9.32
N LEU A 206 12.68 0.25 -8.94
CA LEU A 206 12.94 -0.51 -7.72
C LEU A 206 14.39 -0.99 -7.57
N VAL A 207 14.95 -1.64 -8.59
CA VAL A 207 16.28 -2.26 -8.50
C VAL A 207 17.39 -1.19 -8.40
N ASP A 208 17.31 -0.14 -9.21
CA ASP A 208 18.33 0.92 -9.25
C ASP A 208 18.29 1.84 -8.02
N VAL A 209 17.10 2.18 -7.53
CA VAL A 209 16.93 2.99 -6.31
C VAL A 209 17.46 2.24 -5.09
N CYS A 210 17.16 0.95 -4.96
CA CYS A 210 17.70 0.10 -3.88
C CYS A 210 19.24 0.00 -3.94
N HIS A 211 19.82 -0.29 -5.11
CA HIS A 211 21.27 -0.46 -5.24
C HIS A 211 22.05 0.85 -5.06
N LYS A 212 21.54 1.99 -5.53
CA LYS A 212 22.25 3.26 -5.45
C LYS A 212 22.15 3.96 -4.11
N THR A 213 21.05 3.75 -3.39
CA THR A 213 20.89 4.38 -2.08
C THR A 213 21.85 3.79 -1.04
N LYS A 214 22.41 2.60 -1.25
CA LYS A 214 23.36 1.92 -0.34
C LYS A 214 22.89 1.97 1.13
N ARG A 215 21.58 1.79 1.36
CA ARG A 215 21.01 1.80 2.71
C ARG A 215 20.51 0.40 3.02
N ASP A 216 21.05 -0.19 4.08
CA ASP A 216 20.78 -1.58 4.44
C ASP A 216 19.40 -1.80 5.06
N ARG A 217 18.68 -0.72 5.44
CA ARG A 217 17.35 -0.77 6.08
C ARG A 217 16.53 0.47 5.75
N MET A 218 15.69 0.41 4.72
CA MET A 218 14.68 1.43 4.45
C MET A 218 13.31 0.82 4.17
N ALA A 219 12.26 1.57 4.52
CA ALA A 219 10.88 1.25 4.16
C ALA A 219 10.42 2.07 2.96
N PHE A 220 9.81 1.42 1.96
CA PHE A 220 9.28 2.08 0.77
C PHE A 220 7.82 2.47 0.96
N VAL A 221 7.47 3.70 0.59
CA VAL A 221 6.09 4.21 0.66
C VAL A 221 5.63 4.69 -0.72
N TRP A 222 4.73 3.96 -1.39
CA TRP A 222 4.15 4.40 -2.67
C TRP A 222 3.00 5.37 -2.47
N MET A 223 3.13 6.57 -3.01
CA MET A 223 2.11 7.62 -3.02
C MET A 223 1.77 8.01 -4.47
N LEU A 224 1.14 7.08 -5.20
CA LEU A 224 0.74 7.27 -6.60
C LEU A 224 -0.70 7.79 -6.72
N ASP A 225 -1.10 8.30 -7.88
CA ASP A 225 -2.46 8.80 -8.08
C ASP A 225 -3.54 7.73 -7.83
N GLY A 226 -4.74 8.16 -7.44
CA GLY A 226 -5.86 7.27 -7.10
C GLY A 226 -6.67 6.75 -8.28
N ASP A 227 -6.11 6.73 -9.50
CA ASP A 227 -6.77 6.12 -10.65
C ASP A 227 -6.52 4.61 -10.74
N VAL A 228 -7.28 3.92 -11.59
CA VAL A 228 -7.25 2.46 -11.72
C VAL A 228 -5.86 1.96 -12.15
N SER A 229 -5.16 2.69 -13.02
CA SER A 229 -3.83 2.29 -13.50
C SER A 229 -2.80 2.44 -12.40
N SER A 230 -2.77 3.59 -11.75
CA SER A 230 -1.82 3.86 -10.67
C SER A 230 -2.03 2.95 -9.46
N CYS A 231 -3.29 2.69 -9.07
CA CYS A 231 -3.62 1.68 -8.05
C CYS A 231 -3.05 0.29 -8.39
N LYS A 232 -3.16 -0.13 -9.65
CA LYS A 232 -2.65 -1.43 -10.11
C LYS A 232 -1.12 -1.50 -9.99
N TYR A 233 -0.41 -0.45 -10.37
CA TYR A 233 1.04 -0.40 -10.26
C TYR A 233 1.50 -0.32 -8.81
N THR A 234 0.81 0.42 -7.94
CA THR A 234 1.08 0.40 -6.49
C THR A 234 1.10 -1.03 -5.94
N CYS A 235 0.07 -1.83 -6.25
CA CYS A 235 0.03 -3.23 -5.84
C CYS A 235 1.17 -4.06 -6.47
N THR A 236 1.50 -3.81 -7.74
CA THR A 236 2.58 -4.51 -8.45
C THR A 236 3.93 -4.24 -7.80
N TRP A 237 4.24 -2.99 -7.49
CA TRP A 237 5.50 -2.61 -6.86
C TRP A 237 5.65 -3.15 -5.46
N VAL A 238 4.57 -3.11 -4.66
CA VAL A 238 4.54 -3.70 -3.32
C VAL A 238 4.87 -5.20 -3.36
N VAL A 239 4.39 -5.94 -4.37
CA VAL A 239 4.75 -7.35 -4.54
C VAL A 239 6.25 -7.52 -4.81
N CYS A 240 6.85 -6.67 -5.66
CA CYS A 240 8.27 -6.72 -5.99
C CYS A 240 9.19 -6.42 -4.80
N VAL A 241 8.98 -5.32 -4.06
CA VAL A 241 9.81 -5.05 -2.85
C VAL A 241 9.65 -6.13 -1.80
N ARG A 242 8.44 -6.66 -1.65
CA ARG A 242 8.17 -7.72 -0.68
C ARG A 242 8.94 -8.99 -1.03
N SER A 243 8.98 -9.39 -2.31
CA SER A 243 9.78 -10.56 -2.72
C SER A 243 11.27 -10.37 -2.45
N ASP A 244 11.73 -9.12 -2.48
CA ASP A 244 13.11 -8.74 -2.22
C ASP A 244 13.41 -8.51 -0.72
N GLY A 245 12.42 -8.68 0.16
CA GLY A 245 12.57 -8.60 1.62
C GLY A 245 12.55 -7.19 2.22
N TRP A 246 12.15 -6.18 1.46
CA TRP A 246 12.06 -4.80 1.95
C TRP A 246 10.74 -4.51 2.67
N GLU A 247 10.78 -3.59 3.63
CA GLU A 247 9.57 -3.04 4.24
C GLU A 247 8.81 -2.16 3.24
N TYR A 248 7.48 -2.27 3.23
CA TYR A 248 6.63 -1.66 2.21
C TYR A 248 5.34 -1.07 2.79
N PHE A 249 4.91 0.03 2.18
CA PHE A 249 3.75 0.82 2.56
C PHE A 249 3.15 1.48 1.32
N ALA A 250 1.88 1.86 1.42
CA ALA A 250 1.23 2.66 0.40
C ALA A 250 0.39 3.77 1.04
N ALA A 251 0.32 4.90 0.33
CA ALA A 251 -0.49 6.06 0.65
C ALA A 251 -1.38 6.38 -0.55
N GLN A 252 -2.69 6.50 -0.34
CA GLN A 252 -3.65 6.74 -1.41
C GLN A 252 -4.59 7.91 -1.08
N GLY A 253 -4.52 8.97 -1.88
CA GLY A 253 -5.52 10.04 -1.85
C GLY A 253 -6.83 9.62 -2.53
N ARG A 254 -7.93 10.31 -2.20
CA ARG A 254 -9.19 10.18 -2.96
C ARG A 254 -9.07 10.93 -4.30
N GLY A 255 -8.59 10.24 -5.34
CA GLY A 255 -8.42 10.79 -6.69
C GLY A 255 -6.98 11.21 -7.00
N LYS A 256 -6.80 12.17 -7.92
CA LYS A 256 -5.46 12.72 -8.22
C LYS A 256 -4.92 13.43 -6.98
N ILE A 257 -3.82 12.91 -6.45
CA ILE A 257 -3.12 13.47 -5.28
C ILE A 257 -2.66 14.91 -5.62
N SER A 258 -2.37 15.15 -6.90
CA SER A 258 -1.67 16.30 -7.44
C SER A 258 -2.38 17.66 -7.46
N ARG A 259 -3.63 17.83 -6.97
CA ARG A 259 -4.34 19.08 -7.31
C ARG A 259 -5.37 19.66 -6.36
N LYS A 260 -5.98 18.87 -5.48
CA LYS A 260 -7.02 19.37 -4.56
C LYS A 260 -6.55 19.53 -3.11
N ALA A 261 -5.62 18.68 -2.66
CA ALA A 261 -5.01 18.78 -1.33
C ALA A 261 -4.01 19.94 -1.22
N MET A 262 -3.24 20.21 -2.28
CA MET A 262 -2.08 21.11 -2.22
C MET A 262 -2.39 22.59 -2.48
N ARG A 263 -3.64 22.98 -2.77
CA ARG A 263 -3.95 24.36 -3.18
C ARG A 263 -4.21 25.31 -2.01
N HIS A 264 -4.57 24.82 -0.82
CA HIS A 264 -5.08 25.71 0.23
C HIS A 264 -4.71 25.32 1.67
N ASP A 265 -4.29 24.09 1.97
CA ASP A 265 -3.81 23.73 3.30
C ASP A 265 -2.61 22.76 3.23
N PRO A 266 -1.62 22.91 4.12
CA PRO A 266 -0.63 21.88 4.39
C PRO A 266 -1.31 20.54 4.66
N LEU A 267 -0.74 19.42 4.19
CA LEU A 267 -1.23 18.10 4.60
C LEU A 267 -1.06 17.96 6.11
N ASP A 268 -2.16 18.04 6.85
CA ASP A 268 -2.11 17.87 8.28
C ASP A 268 -1.78 16.40 8.65
N GLN A 269 -1.57 16.14 9.93
CA GLN A 269 -1.27 14.78 10.39
C GLN A 269 -2.43 13.80 10.15
N ALA A 270 -3.68 14.28 10.15
CA ALA A 270 -4.86 13.47 9.94
C ALA A 270 -5.02 13.07 8.47
N ASP A 271 -4.73 13.97 7.53
CA ASP A 271 -4.73 13.70 6.09
C ASP A 271 -3.69 12.65 5.71
N ARG A 272 -2.49 12.73 6.29
CA ARG A 272 -1.45 11.70 6.09
C ARG A 272 -1.89 10.34 6.62
N ALA A 273 -2.47 10.31 7.82
CA ALA A 273 -3.01 9.08 8.39
C ALA A 273 -4.16 8.52 7.54
N GLU A 274 -5.01 9.38 6.96
CA GLU A 274 -6.05 8.98 6.03
C GLU A 274 -5.45 8.34 4.77
N TYR A 275 -4.45 8.98 4.16
CA TYR A 275 -3.86 8.49 2.91
C TYR A 275 -3.15 7.16 3.13
N LEU A 276 -2.36 7.05 4.19
CA LEU A 276 -1.74 5.80 4.58
C LEU A 276 -2.79 4.72 4.86
N TYR A 277 -3.86 5.03 5.57
CA TYR A 277 -4.95 4.08 5.79
C TYR A 277 -5.55 3.58 4.46
N GLN A 278 -5.84 4.47 3.51
CA GLN A 278 -6.41 4.10 2.21
C GLN A 278 -5.42 3.28 1.36
N GLY A 279 -4.14 3.65 1.39
CA GLY A 279 -3.10 2.90 0.68
C GLY A 279 -2.87 1.52 1.27
N MET A 280 -2.84 1.39 2.60
CA MET A 280 -2.76 0.09 3.28
C MET A 280 -3.99 -0.79 2.98
N LEU A 281 -5.19 -0.20 2.88
CA LEU A 281 -6.38 -0.91 2.40
C LEU A 281 -6.28 -1.33 0.94
N LEU A 282 -5.61 -0.55 0.08
CA LEU A 282 -5.43 -0.90 -1.33
C LEU A 282 -4.52 -2.13 -1.48
N ILE A 283 -3.42 -2.18 -0.74
CA ILE A 283 -2.39 -3.22 -0.86
C ILE A 283 -2.64 -4.45 0.03
N ALA A 284 -3.74 -4.47 0.79
CA ALA A 284 -4.10 -5.62 1.61
C ALA A 284 -4.29 -6.88 0.74
N GLU A 285 -3.50 -7.91 1.03
CA GLU A 285 -3.44 -9.15 0.22
C GLU A 285 -4.72 -9.98 0.28
N PHE A 286 -5.43 -9.90 1.40
CA PHE A 286 -6.68 -10.61 1.62
C PHE A 286 -7.67 -9.67 2.29
N ILE A 287 -8.96 -9.95 2.12
CA ILE A 287 -10.02 -9.20 2.83
C ILE A 287 -9.82 -9.20 4.36
N SER A 288 -9.26 -10.29 4.82
CA SER A 288 -8.93 -10.60 6.20
C SER A 288 -7.91 -9.61 6.79
N ALA A 289 -6.98 -9.11 5.97
CA ALA A 289 -6.00 -8.08 6.32
C ALA A 289 -6.56 -6.65 6.33
N LYS A 290 -7.69 -6.39 5.63
CA LYS A 290 -8.38 -5.09 5.69
C LYS A 290 -9.09 -4.86 7.02
N MET A 291 -9.58 -5.93 7.64
CA MET A 291 -10.43 -5.85 8.82
C MET A 291 -9.75 -5.21 10.05
N PRO A 292 -8.52 -5.58 10.43
CA PRO A 292 -7.80 -4.89 11.50
C PRO A 292 -7.67 -3.39 11.25
N LEU A 293 -7.35 -2.99 10.01
CA LEU A 293 -7.18 -1.58 9.64
C LEU A 293 -8.51 -0.82 9.81
N MET A 294 -9.60 -1.36 9.26
CA MET A 294 -10.94 -0.78 9.35
C MET A 294 -11.43 -0.68 10.80
N TYR A 295 -11.19 -1.73 11.59
CA TYR A 295 -11.53 -1.77 13.01
C TYR A 295 -10.71 -0.74 13.80
N LYS A 296 -9.39 -0.66 13.59
CA LYS A 296 -8.52 0.30 14.29
C LYS A 296 -9.03 1.73 14.10
N LYS A 297 -9.44 2.08 12.89
CA LYS A 297 -9.90 3.42 12.54
C LYS A 297 -11.31 3.76 13.03
N ARG A 298 -12.29 2.87 12.82
CA ARG A 298 -13.71 3.18 13.07
C ARG A 298 -14.27 2.51 14.33
N LYS A 299 -13.54 1.59 14.94
CA LYS A 299 -13.95 0.76 16.10
C LYS A 299 -15.26 0.00 15.88
N ARG A 300 -15.64 -0.24 14.62
CA ARG A 300 -16.84 -1.01 14.24
C ARG A 300 -16.48 -2.47 14.04
N ARG A 301 -17.20 -3.36 14.75
CA ARG A 301 -17.02 -4.80 14.63
C ARG A 301 -17.62 -5.36 13.34
N GLU A 302 -18.57 -4.67 12.73
CA GLU A 302 -19.19 -5.10 11.47
C GLU A 302 -19.10 -4.00 10.42
N VAL A 303 -18.56 -4.36 9.26
CA VAL A 303 -18.37 -3.43 8.14
C VAL A 303 -18.56 -4.15 6.82
N HIS A 304 -19.13 -3.46 5.84
CA HIS A 304 -19.04 -3.90 4.45
C HIS A 304 -17.66 -3.50 3.89
N CYS A 305 -17.05 -4.39 3.11
CA CYS A 305 -15.75 -4.13 2.49
C CYS A 305 -15.71 -4.66 1.05
N GLY A 306 -15.14 -3.86 0.15
CA GLY A 306 -14.84 -4.26 -1.21
C GLY A 306 -13.47 -4.95 -1.31
N PHE A 307 -13.45 -6.12 -1.94
CA PHE A 307 -12.21 -6.85 -2.23
C PHE A 307 -12.33 -7.57 -3.58
N ASP A 308 -11.37 -7.38 -4.47
CA ASP A 308 -11.32 -8.05 -5.78
C ASP A 308 -12.67 -8.04 -6.53
N LYS A 309 -13.19 -6.82 -6.75
CA LYS A 309 -14.48 -6.52 -7.41
C LYS A 309 -15.73 -7.15 -6.77
N ARG A 310 -15.62 -7.64 -5.54
CA ARG A 310 -16.72 -8.23 -4.77
C ARG A 310 -16.95 -7.44 -3.50
N ALA A 311 -18.19 -7.40 -3.03
CA ALA A 311 -18.55 -6.83 -1.74
C ALA A 311 -18.71 -7.95 -0.72
N PHE A 312 -18.23 -7.73 0.49
CA PHE A 312 -18.31 -8.68 1.58
C PHE A 312 -18.87 -7.98 2.81
N TRP A 313 -19.63 -8.74 3.61
CA TRP A 313 -19.94 -8.38 4.97
C TRP A 313 -18.89 -9.00 5.89
N CYS A 314 -18.16 -8.17 6.62
CA CYS A 314 -17.06 -8.64 7.43
C CYS A 314 -17.31 -8.35 8.90
N HIS A 315 -17.06 -9.38 9.72
CA HIS A 315 -17.16 -9.30 11.17
C HIS A 315 -15.75 -9.40 11.77
N TRP A 316 -15.35 -8.41 12.56
CA TRP A 316 -14.11 -8.41 13.31
C TRP A 316 -14.30 -9.19 14.60
N ASN A 317 -13.60 -10.31 14.70
CA ASN A 317 -13.43 -11.04 15.94
C ASN A 317 -11.95 -11.01 16.30
N GLU A 318 -11.62 -10.54 17.49
CA GLU A 318 -10.25 -10.46 18.01
C GLU A 318 -9.53 -11.82 18.02
N THR A 319 -10.27 -12.93 17.81
CA THR A 319 -9.74 -14.31 17.83
C THR A 319 -9.76 -15.08 16.50
N ARG A 320 -10.32 -14.59 15.38
CA ARG A 320 -10.48 -15.41 14.14
C ARG A 320 -10.45 -14.63 12.82
N VAL A 321 -9.66 -15.11 11.86
CA VAL A 321 -9.58 -14.58 10.49
C VAL A 321 -9.42 -15.72 9.45
N TYR A 322 -10.53 -16.26 8.93
CA TYR A 322 -10.55 -17.03 7.65
C TYR A 322 -11.87 -16.82 6.90
N PRO A 323 -11.86 -16.68 5.56
CA PRO A 323 -13.08 -16.77 4.75
C PRO A 323 -13.38 -18.24 4.40
N VAL A 324 -14.50 -18.79 4.86
CA VAL A 324 -15.08 -20.03 4.32
C VAL A 324 -16.01 -19.65 3.17
N ARG A 325 -15.99 -20.39 2.05
CA ARG A 325 -16.95 -20.23 0.94
C ARG A 325 -18.12 -21.20 1.14
N PRO A 326 -19.29 -20.75 1.61
CA PRO A 326 -20.46 -21.63 1.66
C PRO A 326 -21.00 -21.92 0.25
N ARG A 327 -21.43 -23.17 0.01
CA ARG A 327 -22.32 -23.50 -1.12
C ARG A 327 -23.76 -23.40 -0.63
N GLY A 328 -24.58 -22.61 -1.31
CA GLY A 328 -26.02 -22.55 -1.04
C GLY A 328 -26.69 -23.87 -1.44
N THR A 329 -27.46 -24.47 -0.55
CA THR A 329 -28.35 -25.57 -0.89
C THR A 329 -29.59 -25.03 -1.57
N LYS A 330 -30.19 -25.81 -2.47
CA LYS A 330 -31.41 -25.42 -3.20
C LYS A 330 -32.64 -25.71 -2.33
N ASP A 331 -32.67 -25.11 -1.15
CA ASP A 331 -33.80 -25.13 -0.24
C ASP A 331 -34.34 -23.71 -0.12
N SER A 332 -35.63 -23.54 0.17
CA SER A 332 -36.26 -22.22 0.32
C SER A 332 -35.78 -21.46 1.58
N GLY A 333 -34.84 -22.02 2.34
CA GLY A 333 -34.15 -21.40 3.47
C GLY A 333 -32.77 -20.85 3.10
N HIS A 334 -32.29 -19.87 3.88
CA HIS A 334 -30.94 -19.28 3.78
C HIS A 334 -29.84 -20.20 4.37
N GLU A 335 -29.98 -21.52 4.22
CA GLU A 335 -29.03 -22.47 4.77
C GLU A 335 -27.82 -22.66 3.85
N SER A 336 -26.65 -22.70 4.47
CA SER A 336 -25.37 -22.86 3.80
C SER A 336 -24.83 -24.24 4.14
N CYS A 337 -24.52 -25.05 3.12
CA CYS A 337 -23.91 -26.35 3.34
C CYS A 337 -22.38 -26.19 3.36
N ASP A 338 -21.81 -26.27 4.55
CA ASP A 338 -20.38 -26.35 4.76
C ASP A 338 -19.91 -27.79 4.58
N LEU A 339 -19.09 -28.05 3.57
CA LEU A 339 -18.37 -29.32 3.43
C LEU A 339 -17.15 -29.29 4.36
N LEU A 340 -17.33 -29.82 5.56
CA LEU A 340 -16.23 -30.11 6.47
C LEU A 340 -15.51 -31.37 5.97
N CYS A 341 -14.27 -31.22 5.51
CA CYS A 341 -13.39 -32.36 5.26
C CYS A 341 -12.47 -32.56 6.47
N CYS A 342 -12.48 -33.76 7.04
CA CYS A 342 -11.58 -34.16 8.13
C CYS A 342 -10.42 -34.95 7.53
N VAL A 343 -9.36 -34.25 7.14
CA VAL A 343 -8.16 -34.85 6.54
C VAL A 343 -6.92 -34.39 7.27
N THR A 344 -5.90 -35.25 7.29
CA THR A 344 -4.53 -34.87 7.64
C THR A 344 -3.80 -34.50 6.35
N ILE A 345 -3.13 -33.35 6.34
CA ILE A 345 -2.35 -32.89 5.18
C ILE A 345 -0.87 -32.95 5.55
N VAL A 346 -0.07 -33.58 4.69
CA VAL A 346 1.39 -33.60 4.79
C VAL A 346 1.97 -32.67 3.73
N ILE A 347 2.83 -31.74 4.13
CA ILE A 347 3.44 -30.74 3.25
C ILE A 347 4.96 -30.92 3.30
N GLY A 348 5.56 -31.31 2.18
CA GLY A 348 7.01 -31.41 2.04
C GLY A 348 7.63 -30.09 1.61
N GLN A 349 8.23 -29.36 2.54
CA GLN A 349 9.00 -28.13 2.25
C GLN A 349 10.13 -27.95 3.28
N ASN A 350 11.19 -27.25 2.87
CA ASN A 350 12.33 -26.95 3.76
C ASN A 350 12.10 -25.68 4.61
N THR A 351 11.12 -24.84 4.24
CA THR A 351 10.87 -23.55 4.91
C THR A 351 9.89 -23.73 6.06
N PRO A 352 10.20 -23.23 7.27
CA PRO A 352 9.27 -23.29 8.40
C PRO A 352 7.99 -22.50 8.12
N ILE A 353 6.86 -23.00 8.61
CA ILE A 353 5.55 -22.37 8.44
C ILE A 353 5.40 -21.23 9.47
N SER A 354 5.26 -20.00 8.98
CA SER A 354 4.83 -18.84 9.77
C SER A 354 3.30 -18.72 9.71
N ALA A 355 2.64 -18.71 10.86
CA ALA A 355 1.20 -18.61 10.95
C ALA A 355 0.76 -18.20 12.37
N SER A 356 -0.54 -17.93 12.54
CA SER A 356 -1.13 -17.66 13.86
C SER A 356 -0.94 -18.83 14.83
N ASP A 357 -0.88 -18.54 16.14
CA ASP A 357 -0.83 -19.55 17.23
C ASP A 357 -1.82 -20.68 17.03
N ALA A 358 -3.04 -20.35 16.59
CA ALA A 358 -4.10 -21.32 16.33
C ALA A 358 -3.72 -22.32 15.22
N ILE A 359 -3.10 -21.87 14.12
CA ILE A 359 -2.58 -22.78 13.10
C ILE A 359 -1.41 -23.57 13.66
N LEU A 360 -0.46 -22.90 14.32
CA LEU A 360 0.78 -23.54 14.76
C LEU A 360 0.52 -24.66 15.78
N GLN A 361 -0.50 -24.51 16.64
CA GLN A 361 -0.97 -25.56 17.56
C GLN A 361 -1.63 -26.77 16.88
N ARG A 362 -1.90 -26.72 15.56
CA ARG A 362 -2.54 -27.80 14.78
C ARG A 362 -1.63 -28.41 13.72
N ILE A 363 -0.44 -27.83 13.51
CA ILE A 363 0.54 -28.31 12.51
C ILE A 363 1.80 -28.71 13.26
N VAL A 364 2.26 -29.94 13.04
CA VAL A 364 3.54 -30.44 13.53
C VAL A 364 4.57 -30.28 12.41
N HIS A 365 5.75 -29.74 12.73
CA HIS A 365 6.86 -29.62 11.80
C HIS A 365 7.82 -30.78 12.02
N LEU A 366 8.05 -31.57 10.97
CA LEU A 366 8.97 -32.70 11.00
C LEU A 366 10.28 -32.28 10.33
N HIS A 367 11.38 -32.30 11.09
CA HIS A 367 12.71 -32.00 10.55
C HIS A 367 13.41 -33.29 10.15
N PHE A 368 13.85 -33.38 8.90
CA PHE A 368 14.65 -34.49 8.39
C PHE A 368 16.01 -33.95 7.95
N ASP A 369 17.08 -34.54 8.47
CA ASP A 369 18.45 -34.22 8.10
C ASP A 369 19.08 -35.35 7.26
N ARG A 370 20.36 -35.18 6.90
CA ARG A 370 21.10 -36.18 6.11
C ARG A 370 21.91 -37.15 6.97
N SER A 371 21.77 -37.12 8.30
CA SER A 371 22.62 -37.90 9.21
C SER A 371 22.46 -39.41 9.02
N GLY A 372 21.25 -39.87 8.67
CA GLY A 372 20.93 -41.28 8.38
C GLY A 372 21.13 -41.70 6.91
N HIS A 373 21.72 -40.85 6.06
CA HIS A 373 21.89 -41.18 4.64
C HIS A 373 23.07 -42.12 4.44
N THR A 374 22.76 -43.37 4.10
CA THR A 374 23.71 -44.45 3.79
C THR A 374 23.35 -45.07 2.45
N VAL A 375 24.24 -45.88 1.88
CA VAL A 375 23.94 -46.64 0.66
C VAL A 375 22.73 -47.56 0.87
N VAL A 376 22.60 -48.14 2.07
CA VAL A 376 21.48 -49.02 2.44
C VAL A 376 20.17 -48.24 2.55
N THR A 377 20.16 -47.12 3.28
CA THR A 377 18.93 -46.32 3.45
C THR A 377 18.49 -45.64 2.15
N LYS A 378 19.44 -45.31 1.26
CA LYS A 378 19.13 -44.86 -0.10
C LYS A 378 18.39 -45.94 -0.90
N ALA A 379 18.90 -47.18 -0.91
CA ALA A 379 18.25 -48.28 -1.62
C ALA A 379 16.84 -48.56 -1.09
N LEU A 380 16.62 -48.46 0.23
CA LEU A 380 15.29 -48.58 0.83
C LEU A 380 14.36 -47.43 0.45
N ALA A 381 14.85 -46.19 0.39
CA ALA A 381 14.06 -45.03 -0.05
C ALA A 381 13.62 -45.18 -1.52
N GLU A 382 14.53 -45.62 -2.40
CA GLU A 382 14.21 -45.93 -3.80
C GLU A 382 13.15 -47.04 -3.87
N GLN A 383 13.23 -48.09 -3.05
CA GLN A 383 12.19 -49.13 -3.01
C GLN A 383 10.80 -48.58 -2.63
N ILE A 384 10.73 -47.66 -1.68
CA ILE A 384 9.47 -47.01 -1.29
C ILE A 384 8.93 -46.14 -2.44
N GLU A 385 9.79 -45.43 -3.16
CA GLU A 385 9.42 -44.58 -4.30
C GLU A 385 8.79 -45.39 -5.45
N TRP A 386 9.30 -46.61 -5.70
CA TRP A 386 8.79 -47.50 -6.75
C TRP A 386 7.64 -48.41 -6.29
N MET A 387 7.18 -48.30 -5.04
CA MET A 387 6.10 -49.14 -4.51
C MET A 387 4.76 -48.78 -5.15
N LEU A 388 4.05 -49.79 -5.67
CA LEU A 388 2.72 -49.60 -6.25
C LEU A 388 1.67 -49.41 -5.15
N ILE A 389 0.67 -48.55 -5.40
CA ILE A 389 -0.44 -48.29 -4.47
C ILE A 389 -1.16 -49.58 -4.04
N GLU A 390 -1.26 -50.57 -4.93
CA GLU A 390 -1.84 -51.89 -4.67
C GLU A 390 -1.17 -52.62 -3.50
N GLN A 391 0.13 -52.40 -3.29
CA GLN A 391 0.90 -52.99 -2.18
C GLN A 391 0.65 -52.26 -0.86
N MET A 392 0.04 -51.07 -0.88
CA MET A 392 -0.31 -50.29 0.31
C MET A 392 -1.75 -50.52 0.80
N PHE A 393 -2.63 -51.10 -0.02
CA PHE A 393 -4.05 -51.29 0.31
C PHE A 393 -4.27 -52.18 1.54
N ASP A 394 -3.39 -53.16 1.76
CA ASP A 394 -3.48 -54.09 2.88
C ASP A 394 -3.39 -53.37 4.23
N PHE A 395 -2.59 -52.30 4.32
CA PHE A 395 -2.47 -51.53 5.56
C PHE A 395 -3.78 -50.82 5.94
N ILE A 396 -4.42 -50.16 4.97
CA ILE A 396 -5.70 -49.46 5.19
C ILE A 396 -6.77 -50.47 5.63
N LEU A 397 -6.91 -51.57 4.88
CA LEU A 397 -7.90 -52.61 5.20
C LEU A 397 -7.62 -53.27 6.56
N ALA A 398 -6.35 -53.57 6.88
CA ALA A 398 -5.96 -54.17 8.15
C ALA A 398 -6.20 -53.24 9.35
N THR A 399 -6.04 -51.93 9.14
CA THR A 399 -6.33 -50.90 10.15
C THR A 399 -7.84 -50.76 10.38
N THR A 400 -8.64 -50.67 9.30
CA THR A 400 -10.10 -50.56 9.42
C THR A 400 -10.74 -51.79 10.06
N LYS A 401 -10.19 -53.00 9.84
CA LYS A 401 -10.65 -54.23 10.51
C LYS A 401 -10.38 -54.27 12.02
N ARG A 402 -9.55 -53.35 12.53
CA ARG A 402 -9.19 -53.24 13.96
C ARG A 402 -9.68 -51.94 14.57
N ASP A 403 -10.68 -51.30 13.95
CA ASP A 403 -11.25 -50.03 14.40
C ASP A 403 -11.64 -50.04 15.88
N ALA A 404 -12.31 -51.08 16.36
CA ALA A 404 -12.68 -51.22 17.77
C ALA A 404 -11.46 -51.19 18.70
N GLN A 405 -10.39 -51.94 18.38
CA GLN A 405 -9.16 -51.94 19.17
C GLN A 405 -8.47 -50.58 19.15
N VAL A 406 -8.43 -49.91 18.00
CA VAL A 406 -7.84 -48.58 17.86
C VAL A 406 -8.61 -47.56 18.69
N LEU A 407 -9.94 -47.58 18.62
CA LEU A 407 -10.82 -46.70 19.39
C LEU A 407 -10.75 -46.96 20.89
N ASP A 408 -10.66 -48.22 21.31
CA ASP A 408 -10.48 -48.59 22.72
C ASP A 408 -9.13 -48.10 23.26
N THR A 409 -8.06 -48.27 22.47
CA THR A 409 -6.73 -47.77 22.86
C THR A 409 -6.75 -46.24 22.96
N GLN A 410 -7.41 -45.57 22.01
CA GLN A 410 -7.63 -44.12 22.03
C GLN A 410 -8.35 -43.66 23.30
N ALA A 411 -9.46 -44.29 23.66
CA ALA A 411 -10.26 -43.93 24.83
C ALA A 411 -9.49 -44.13 26.16
N ASN A 412 -8.66 -45.17 26.25
CA ASN A 412 -7.99 -45.54 27.50
C ASN A 412 -6.64 -44.84 27.72
N LYS A 413 -5.88 -44.57 26.65
CA LYS A 413 -4.51 -44.05 26.77
C LYS A 413 -4.37 -42.56 26.48
N HIS A 414 -5.32 -41.92 25.79
CA HIS A 414 -5.15 -40.52 25.36
C HIS A 414 -4.91 -39.56 26.52
N SER A 415 -5.73 -39.62 27.57
CA SER A 415 -5.55 -38.79 28.76
C SER A 415 -4.22 -39.06 29.47
N GLN A 416 -3.67 -40.28 29.39
CA GLN A 416 -2.39 -40.61 30.01
C GLN A 416 -1.24 -39.87 29.29
N TYR A 417 -1.19 -39.93 27.97
CA TYR A 417 -0.17 -39.25 27.17
C TYR A 417 -0.32 -37.73 27.20
N GLU A 418 -1.54 -37.20 27.23
CA GLU A 418 -1.76 -35.77 27.42
C GLU A 418 -1.16 -35.29 28.76
N ASN A 419 -1.46 -36.01 29.86
CA ASN A 419 -0.89 -35.69 31.16
C ASN A 419 0.65 -35.83 31.20
N GLN A 420 1.20 -36.85 30.53
CA GLN A 420 2.65 -37.03 30.41
C GLN A 420 3.32 -35.84 29.71
N LEU A 421 2.70 -35.31 28.65
CA LEU A 421 3.21 -34.14 27.94
C LEU A 421 3.10 -32.86 28.80
N LEU A 422 2.02 -32.70 29.56
CA LEU A 422 1.79 -31.53 30.42
C LEU A 422 2.73 -31.46 31.64
N VAL A 423 3.43 -32.54 31.98
CA VAL A 423 4.45 -32.52 33.05
C VAL A 423 5.69 -31.72 32.64
N PHE A 424 5.97 -31.60 31.33
CA PHE A 424 7.13 -30.86 30.86
C PHE A 424 6.88 -29.35 31.00
N PRO A 425 7.72 -28.61 31.75
CA PRO A 425 7.56 -27.17 31.94
C PRO A 425 7.70 -26.39 30.63
N GLU A 426 8.37 -26.96 29.63
CA GLU A 426 8.49 -26.37 28.31
C GLU A 426 7.21 -26.49 27.48
N LEU A 427 6.15 -27.16 27.94
CA LEU A 427 4.88 -27.38 27.21
C LEU A 427 3.70 -26.69 27.91
N GLU A 428 3.48 -25.42 27.61
CA GLU A 428 2.41 -24.63 28.23
C GLU A 428 1.04 -24.80 27.55
N ARG A 429 1.00 -25.05 26.24
CA ARG A 429 -0.24 -25.07 25.46
C ARG A 429 -0.91 -26.45 25.54
N VAL A 430 -1.97 -26.56 26.34
CA VAL A 430 -2.79 -27.78 26.51
C VAL A 430 -3.21 -28.41 25.18
N ARG A 431 -3.62 -27.59 24.21
CA ARG A 431 -4.03 -28.07 22.89
C ARG A 431 -2.92 -28.81 22.13
N LEU A 432 -1.67 -28.38 22.28
CA LEU A 432 -0.53 -29.04 21.62
C LEU A 432 -0.29 -30.42 22.24
N ALA A 433 -0.36 -30.51 23.57
CA ALA A 433 -0.27 -31.77 24.31
C ALA A 433 -1.39 -32.74 23.91
N GLU A 434 -2.64 -32.27 23.81
CA GLU A 434 -3.79 -33.07 23.36
C GLU A 434 -3.53 -33.70 21.98
N ARG A 435 -3.00 -32.91 21.02
CA ARG A 435 -2.77 -33.36 19.63
C ARG A 435 -1.61 -34.33 19.51
N LEU A 436 -0.50 -34.07 20.17
CA LEU A 436 0.65 -34.96 20.12
C LEU A 436 0.42 -36.23 20.95
N GLY A 437 -0.37 -36.16 22.01
CA GLY A 437 -0.90 -37.33 22.70
C GLY A 437 -1.73 -38.22 21.78
N GLN A 438 -2.54 -37.66 20.86
CA GLN A 438 -3.25 -38.47 19.85
C GLN A 438 -2.28 -39.22 18.93
N VAL A 439 -1.14 -38.63 18.58
CA VAL A 439 -0.10 -39.28 17.78
C VAL A 439 0.53 -40.44 18.56
N MET A 440 0.90 -40.23 19.83
CA MET A 440 1.47 -41.28 20.68
C MET A 440 0.51 -42.48 20.84
N VAL A 441 -0.77 -42.22 21.09
CA VAL A 441 -1.77 -43.30 21.15
C VAL A 441 -1.94 -44.01 19.81
N SER A 442 -1.91 -43.27 18.71
CA SER A 442 -2.02 -43.88 17.37
C SER A 442 -0.84 -44.80 17.08
N VAL A 443 0.37 -44.46 17.53
CA VAL A 443 1.54 -45.32 17.43
C VAL A 443 1.33 -46.61 18.21
N ASP A 444 0.87 -46.53 19.46
CA ASP A 444 0.57 -47.71 20.28
C ASP A 444 -0.53 -48.58 19.68
N ALA A 445 -1.61 -47.96 19.21
CA ALA A 445 -2.76 -48.66 18.64
C ALA A 445 -2.40 -49.40 17.35
N LEU A 446 -1.47 -48.85 16.57
CA LEU A 446 -1.04 -49.40 15.29
C LEU A 446 0.28 -50.19 15.40
N GLN A 447 0.92 -50.24 16.57
CA GLN A 447 2.18 -50.95 16.79
C GLN A 447 2.18 -52.39 16.24
N PRO A 448 1.12 -53.21 16.47
CA PRO A 448 1.07 -54.57 15.94
C PRO A 448 0.94 -54.64 14.42
N LEU A 449 0.41 -53.60 13.78
CA LEU A 449 0.26 -53.50 12.32
C LEU A 449 1.54 -53.02 11.64
N LEU A 450 2.27 -52.13 12.32
CA LEU A 450 3.51 -51.53 11.82
C LEU A 450 4.74 -52.41 12.07
N ASN A 451 4.58 -53.57 12.75
CA ASN A 451 5.67 -54.42 13.20
C ASN A 451 6.74 -53.64 13.98
N LEU A 452 6.31 -52.64 14.77
CA LEU A 452 7.21 -51.82 15.58
C LEU A 452 7.49 -52.55 16.90
N GLY A 453 8.77 -52.86 17.16
CA GLY A 453 9.19 -53.38 18.46
C GLY A 453 9.03 -52.34 19.56
N ASP A 454 8.95 -52.77 20.82
CA ASP A 454 8.73 -51.86 21.97
C ASP A 454 9.81 -50.76 22.06
N ALA A 455 11.07 -51.12 21.80
CA ALA A 455 12.17 -50.15 21.76
C ALA A 455 11.98 -49.10 20.66
N GLN A 456 11.43 -49.47 19.50
CA GLN A 456 11.16 -48.52 18.42
C GLN A 456 9.96 -47.63 18.74
N SER A 457 8.91 -48.19 19.36
CA SER A 457 7.75 -47.41 19.83
C SER A 457 8.19 -46.33 20.83
N GLN A 458 9.07 -46.69 21.77
CA GLN A 458 9.63 -45.76 22.75
C GLN A 458 10.43 -44.63 22.10
N ILE A 459 11.25 -44.93 21.08
CA ILE A 459 11.99 -43.92 20.32
C ILE A 459 11.00 -42.96 19.62
N VAL A 460 9.93 -43.47 19.04
CA VAL A 460 8.90 -42.63 18.40
C VAL A 460 8.26 -41.70 19.42
N HIS A 461 7.95 -42.17 20.62
CA HIS A 461 7.41 -41.33 21.70
C HIS A 461 8.38 -40.22 22.11
N GLU A 462 9.67 -40.52 22.27
CA GLU A 462 10.69 -39.52 22.59
C GLU A 462 10.80 -38.45 21.51
N VAL A 463 10.76 -38.85 20.24
CA VAL A 463 10.76 -37.94 19.09
C VAL A 463 9.52 -37.06 19.07
N VAL A 464 8.34 -37.60 19.38
CA VAL A 464 7.09 -36.83 19.47
C VAL A 464 7.13 -35.78 20.59
N ILE A 465 7.75 -36.10 21.73
CA ILE A 465 7.98 -35.14 22.82
C ILE A 465 8.90 -34.01 22.35
N GLU A 466 9.97 -34.33 21.64
CA GLU A 466 10.89 -33.31 21.11
C GLU A 466 10.19 -32.40 20.09
N TRP A 467 9.35 -32.96 19.21
CA TRP A 467 8.51 -32.16 18.30
C TRP A 467 7.56 -31.23 19.05
N ALA A 468 7.01 -31.67 20.19
CA ALA A 468 6.19 -30.83 21.04
C ALA A 468 6.96 -29.60 21.53
N LYS A 469 8.17 -29.83 22.07
CA LYS A 469 9.02 -28.78 22.63
C LYS A 469 9.43 -27.76 21.57
N GLN A 470 9.93 -28.23 20.44
CA GLN A 470 10.31 -27.37 19.31
C GLN A 470 9.12 -26.57 18.79
N ARG A 471 7.93 -27.17 18.77
CA ARG A 471 6.73 -26.49 18.31
C ARG A 471 6.25 -25.43 19.29
N GLN A 472 6.28 -25.69 20.58
CA GLN A 472 5.98 -24.68 21.60
C GLN A 472 6.94 -23.48 21.49
N GLN A 473 8.24 -23.74 21.30
CA GLN A 473 9.21 -22.66 21.07
C GLN A 473 8.88 -21.84 19.82
N SER A 474 8.47 -22.50 18.74
CA SER A 474 8.06 -21.81 17.49
C SER A 474 6.79 -20.98 17.66
N ILE A 475 5.85 -21.42 18.51
CA ILE A 475 4.63 -20.66 18.84
C ILE A 475 4.97 -19.41 19.67
N ASN A 476 5.96 -19.53 20.56
CA ASN A 476 6.39 -18.41 21.39
C ASN A 476 7.19 -17.34 20.61
N ALA A 477 7.69 -17.68 19.41
CA ALA A 477 8.35 -16.73 18.53
C ALA A 477 7.30 -15.91 17.76
N ASP A 478 7.34 -14.58 17.87
CA ASP A 478 6.42 -13.68 17.17
C ASP A 478 6.43 -13.91 15.64
N ASP A 479 5.24 -14.03 15.04
CA ASP A 479 5.07 -14.12 13.59
C ASP A 479 5.63 -12.84 12.91
N LEU A 480 6.45 -13.01 11.89
CA LEU A 480 7.02 -11.90 11.10
C LEU A 480 5.92 -10.95 10.57
N HIS A 481 4.74 -11.48 10.24
CA HIS A 481 3.59 -10.68 9.82
C HIS A 481 2.96 -9.87 10.96
N ILE A 482 3.02 -10.37 12.21
CA ILE A 482 2.57 -9.63 13.40
C ILE A 482 3.57 -8.52 13.72
N GLN A 483 4.88 -8.78 13.57
CA GLN A 483 5.92 -7.76 13.68
C GLN A 483 5.73 -6.65 12.63
N LEU A 484 5.57 -7.01 11.36
CA LEU A 484 5.27 -6.09 10.26
C LEU A 484 3.94 -5.35 10.48
N PHE A 485 2.91 -6.03 10.98
CA PHE A 485 1.63 -5.40 11.33
C PHE A 485 1.79 -4.37 12.45
N TRP A 486 2.56 -4.66 13.50
CA TRP A 486 2.81 -3.72 14.59
C TRP A 486 3.70 -2.56 14.14
N GLN A 487 4.68 -2.80 13.27
CA GLN A 487 5.44 -1.73 12.61
C GLN A 487 4.50 -0.83 11.78
N GLN A 488 3.59 -1.42 11.00
CA GLN A 488 2.58 -0.68 10.23
C GLN A 488 1.61 0.10 11.11
N CYS A 489 1.17 -0.49 12.22
CA CYS A 489 0.32 0.17 13.18
C CYS A 489 1.05 1.34 13.89
N ARG A 490 2.31 1.16 14.28
CA ARG A 490 3.14 2.21 14.90
C ARG A 490 3.42 3.36 13.92
N PHE A 491 3.61 3.04 12.65
CA PHE A 491 3.74 4.03 11.58
C PHE A 491 2.47 4.86 11.41
N LEU A 492 1.30 4.22 11.34
CA LEU A 492 0.00 4.91 11.25
C LEU A 492 -0.33 5.77 12.48
N ASP A 493 0.14 5.40 13.67
CA ASP A 493 -0.12 6.16 14.90
C ASP A 493 0.85 7.36 15.08
N GLY A 494 1.71 7.63 14.10
CA GLY A 494 2.67 8.75 14.16
C GLY A 494 3.75 8.60 15.24
N LYS A 495 3.82 7.46 15.93
CA LYS A 495 4.80 7.18 17.01
C LYS A 495 6.21 6.88 16.50
N CYS A 496 6.44 7.00 15.19
CA CYS A 496 7.77 6.92 14.57
C CYS A 496 8.18 8.27 13.94
N LEU A 497 7.64 9.38 14.44
CA LEU A 497 8.23 10.69 14.25
C LEU A 497 9.05 11.01 15.49
N VAL A 498 10.36 11.07 15.29
CA VAL A 498 11.41 11.45 16.26
C VAL A 498 11.92 10.32 17.16
N THR A 499 13.08 9.78 16.79
CA THR A 499 14.29 9.81 17.62
C THR A 499 15.49 9.54 16.71
N ALA A 500 15.87 10.56 15.94
CA ALA A 500 17.28 10.77 15.63
C ALA A 500 17.79 11.78 16.66
N SER A 501 18.43 11.26 17.70
CA SER A 501 19.29 12.00 18.62
C SER A 501 20.59 11.23 18.70
#